data_AF-A0AA97AEA3-F1
#
_entry.id   AF-A0AA97AEA3-F1
#
_cell.length_a   1.000
_cell.length_b   1.000
_cell.length_c   1.000
_cell.angle_alpha   90.00
_cell.angle_beta   90.00
_cell.angle_gamma   90.00
#
_symmetry.space_group_name_H-M   'P 1'
#
loop_
_entity.id
_entity.type
_entity.pdbx_description
1 polymer ?
#
loop_
_entity_poly.entity_id
_entity_poly.type
_entity_poly.pdbx_seq_one_letter_code
_entity_poly.pdbx_strand_id
1 'polypeptide(L)' 'MTHDSYGTQPPGTHGTGKRDEQKLDYLMFSPELWDRVTHVGVERRGIWAPRTFPSFATVTSKVDQASDHAALFADLDL' A
#
# COMPACT_ATOMS: atom_id res chain seq x y z
N MET A 1 6.62 -15.50 0.23
CA MET A 1 7.82 -14.69 0.53
C MET A 1 7.42 -13.23 0.50
N THR A 2 8.03 -12.37 1.32
CA THR A 2 7.84 -10.92 1.27
C THR A 2 9.03 -10.34 0.54
N HIS A 3 8.81 -9.45 -0.42
CA HIS A 3 9.90 -8.77 -1.12
C HIS A 3 10.57 -7.76 -0.18
N ASP A 4 11.90 -7.65 -0.21
CA ASP A 4 12.67 -6.84 0.74
C ASP A 4 12.25 -5.36 0.73
N SER A 5 11.83 -4.83 -0.43
CA SER A 5 11.38 -3.44 -0.56
C SER A 5 10.06 -3.14 0.15
N TYR A 6 9.29 -4.15 0.57
CA TYR A 6 8.05 -3.93 1.34
C TYR A 6 8.33 -3.24 2.68
N GLY A 7 9.55 -3.44 3.23
CA GLY A 7 10.04 -2.72 4.40
C GLY A 7 9.25 -2.98 5.70
N THR A 8 9.36 -2.04 6.65
CA THR A 8 8.76 -2.12 7.99
C THR A 8 7.53 -1.21 8.18
N GLN A 9 6.89 -0.79 7.08
CA GLN A 9 5.74 0.11 7.13
C GLN A 9 4.50 -0.60 7.72
N PRO A 10 3.52 0.15 8.26
CA PRO A 10 2.27 -0.43 8.74
C PRO A 10 1.64 -1.34 7.67
N PRO A 11 1.30 -2.59 8.01
CA PRO A 11 1.10 -3.64 7.02
C PRO A 11 -0.22 -3.51 6.25
N GLY A 12 -1.15 -2.70 6.74
CA GLY A 12 -2.49 -2.60 6.19
C GLY A 12 -2.61 -1.66 5.00
N THR A 13 -3.54 -1.99 4.11
CA THR A 13 -3.95 -1.20 2.96
C THR A 13 -5.21 -0.41 3.23
N HIS A 14 -6.04 -0.83 4.20
CA HIS A 14 -7.30 -0.16 4.51
C HIS A 14 -7.19 0.90 5.63
N GLY A 15 -7.75 2.08 5.40
CA GLY A 15 -7.80 3.19 6.33
C GLY A 15 -6.42 3.60 6.82
N THR A 16 -6.19 3.52 8.13
CA THR A 16 -4.88 3.88 8.72
C THR A 16 -3.79 2.82 8.51
N GLY A 17 -4.12 1.61 8.06
CA GLY A 17 -3.15 0.53 7.82
C GLY A 17 -2.35 0.05 9.04
N LYS A 18 -2.74 0.45 10.28
CA LYS A 18 -1.97 0.20 11.51
C LYS A 18 -2.11 -1.22 12.07
N ARG A 19 -3.24 -1.86 11.82
CA ARG A 19 -3.56 -3.17 12.39
C ARG A 19 -3.59 -4.24 11.32
N ASP A 20 -3.36 -5.49 11.72
CA ASP A 20 -3.35 -6.64 10.82
C ASP A 20 -4.71 -6.86 10.15
N GLU A 21 -5.82 -6.58 10.85
CA GLU A 21 -7.17 -6.68 10.24
C GLU A 21 -7.41 -5.64 9.13
N GLN A 22 -6.50 -4.68 8.96
CA GLN A 22 -6.53 -3.68 7.88
C GLN A 22 -5.67 -4.11 6.67
N LYS A 23 -5.03 -5.28 6.71
CA LYS A 23 -4.29 -5.87 5.59
C LYS A 23 -5.23 -6.75 4.77
N LEU A 24 -5.94 -6.11 3.85
CA LEU A 24 -7.03 -6.75 3.10
C LEU A 24 -6.68 -7.01 1.64
N ASP A 25 -5.74 -6.25 1.06
CA ASP A 25 -5.40 -6.33 -0.36
C ASP A 25 -4.04 -7.01 -0.56
N TYR A 26 -3.95 -7.86 -1.58
CA TYR A 26 -2.78 -8.69 -1.88
C TYR A 26 -2.51 -8.75 -3.38
N LEU A 27 -1.24 -8.67 -3.77
CA LEU A 27 -0.76 -9.04 -5.09
C LEU A 27 -0.03 -10.37 -4.98
N MET A 28 -0.44 -11.34 -5.79
CA MET A 28 0.14 -12.68 -5.83
C MET A 28 0.66 -12.96 -7.23
N PHE A 29 1.86 -13.50 -7.31
CA PHE A 29 2.55 -13.81 -8.56
C PHE A 29 2.86 -15.31 -8.62
N SER A 30 2.89 -15.88 -9.83
CA SER A 30 3.50 -17.21 -10.01
C SER A 30 4.99 -17.12 -9.68
N PRO A 31 5.67 -18.25 -9.38
CA PRO A 31 7.11 -18.23 -9.07
C PRO A 31 7.94 -17.54 -10.17
N GLU A 32 7.63 -17.80 -11.43
CA GLU A 32 8.38 -17.25 -12.58
C GLU A 32 8.22 -15.73 -12.69
N LEU A 33 7.04 -15.20 -12.33
CA LEU A 33 6.76 -13.77 -12.35
C LEU A 33 7.27 -13.08 -11.09
N TRP A 34 7.29 -13.79 -9.96
CA TRP A 34 7.90 -13.31 -8.71
C TRP A 34 9.40 -13.04 -8.88
N ASP A 35 10.10 -13.90 -9.62
CA ASP A 35 11.52 -13.73 -9.93
C ASP A 35 11.81 -12.47 -10.78
N ARG A 36 10.76 -11.83 -11.34
CA ARG A 36 10.85 -10.57 -12.09
C ARG A 36 10.47 -9.33 -11.26
N VAL A 37 10.00 -9.49 -10.03
CA VAL A 37 9.63 -8.35 -9.16
C VAL A 37 10.90 -7.64 -8.72
N THR A 38 10.98 -6.34 -8.98
CA THR A 38 12.12 -5.49 -8.61
C THR A 38 11.79 -4.55 -7.47
N HIS A 39 10.51 -4.19 -7.33
CA HIS A 39 10.02 -3.33 -6.26
C HIS A 39 8.56 -3.66 -5.93
N VAL A 40 8.20 -3.45 -4.68
CA VAL A 40 6.82 -3.45 -4.19
C VAL A 40 6.62 -2.29 -3.24
N GLY A 41 5.41 -1.78 -3.17
CA GLY A 41 5.07 -0.71 -2.25
C GLY A 41 3.57 -0.53 -2.07
N VAL A 42 3.23 0.35 -1.13
CA VAL A 42 1.86 0.74 -0.84
C VAL A 42 1.80 2.26 -0.81
N GLU A 43 1.14 2.85 -1.81
CA GLU A 43 0.95 4.29 -1.95
C GLU A 43 -0.26 4.73 -1.12
N ARG A 44 0.01 5.47 -0.05
CA ARG A 44 -0.98 5.81 1.00
C ARG A 44 -1.43 7.27 0.95
N ARG A 45 -0.77 8.12 0.18
CA ARG A 45 -1.02 9.57 0.19
C ARG A 45 -2.44 9.92 -0.27
N GLY A 46 -3.12 9.05 -1.02
CA GLY A 46 -4.52 9.21 -1.41
C GLY A 46 -5.55 9.02 -0.29
N ILE A 47 -5.17 8.44 0.86
CA ILE A 47 -6.07 8.18 1.99
C ILE A 47 -5.98 9.32 3.00
N TRP A 48 -7.11 9.68 3.61
CA TRP A 48 -7.13 10.56 4.78
C TRP A 48 -6.76 9.80 6.08
N ALA A 49 -5.50 9.92 6.51
CA ALA A 49 -5.00 9.33 7.75
C ALA A 49 -4.12 10.31 8.55
N PRO A 50 -4.68 11.41 9.09
CA PRO A 50 -3.93 12.55 9.63
C PRO A 50 -3.04 12.25 10.84
N ARG A 51 -3.08 11.02 11.37
CA ARG A 51 -2.31 10.57 12.54
C ARG A 51 -1.42 9.35 12.24
N THR A 52 -1.22 9.02 10.96
CA THR A 52 -0.43 7.84 10.58
C THR A 52 0.60 8.14 9.51
N PHE A 53 0.20 8.74 8.40
CA PHE A 53 1.09 9.06 7.28
C PHE A 53 0.61 10.34 6.58
N PRO A 54 1.52 11.06 5.91
CA PRO A 54 1.14 12.26 5.17
C PRO A 54 0.25 11.90 3.99
N SER A 55 -0.88 12.57 3.88
CA SER A 55 -1.76 12.54 2.70
C SER A 55 -1.30 13.58 1.66
N PHE A 56 -1.81 13.49 0.43
CA PHE A 56 -1.70 14.58 -0.54
C PHE A 56 -2.36 15.85 0.03
N ALA A 57 -1.84 17.02 -0.34
CA ALA A 57 -2.34 18.30 0.19
C ALA A 57 -3.83 18.57 -0.08
N THR A 58 -4.38 17.95 -1.13
CA THR A 58 -5.80 18.03 -1.50
C THR A 58 -6.69 17.07 -0.71
N VAL A 59 -6.11 16.11 0.01
CA VAL A 59 -6.84 15.17 0.87
C VAL A 59 -6.86 15.75 2.28
N THR A 60 -7.96 16.43 2.61
CA THR A 60 -8.16 17.17 3.87
C THR A 60 -9.23 16.56 4.77
N SER A 61 -9.93 15.53 4.30
CA SER A 61 -11.01 14.85 5.02
C SER A 61 -11.26 13.44 4.48
N LYS A 62 -12.11 12.65 5.14
CA LYS A 62 -12.53 11.35 4.58
C LYS A 62 -13.35 11.48 3.29
N VAL A 63 -13.93 12.66 3.02
CA VAL A 63 -14.83 12.88 1.88
C VAL A 63 -14.03 13.15 0.60
N ASP A 64 -12.85 13.75 0.72
CA ASP A 64 -11.98 14.10 -0.41
C ASP A 64 -10.84 13.09 -0.64
N GLN A 65 -10.77 12.02 0.15
CA GLN A 65 -9.82 10.94 -0.07
C GLN A 65 -10.13 10.23 -1.40
N ALA A 66 -9.09 9.78 -2.08
CA ALA A 66 -9.25 9.07 -3.35
C ALA A 66 -9.87 7.68 -3.18
N SER A 67 -9.61 7.05 -2.03
CA SER A 67 -10.12 5.73 -1.63
C SER A 67 -9.91 5.54 -0.12
N ASP A 68 -10.65 4.63 0.51
CA ASP A 68 -10.35 4.11 1.85
C ASP A 68 -9.34 2.96 1.83
N HIS A 69 -8.94 2.48 0.65
CA HIS A 69 -7.86 1.51 0.42
C HIS A 69 -6.66 2.14 -0.30
N ALA A 70 -5.46 1.77 0.13
CA ALA A 70 -4.20 2.24 -0.44
C ALA A 70 -3.89 1.46 -1.71
N ALA A 71 -3.22 2.10 -2.67
CA ALA A 71 -2.80 1.41 -3.87
C ALA A 71 -1.59 0.52 -3.56
N LEU A 72 -1.79 -0.80 -3.67
CA LEU A 72 -0.72 -1.79 -3.65
C LEU A 72 -0.15 -1.92 -5.07
N PHE A 73 1.17 -1.88 -5.21
CA PHE A 73 1.83 -2.00 -6.51
C PHE A 73 3.09 -2.87 -6.44
N ALA A 74 3.48 -3.38 -7.60
CA ALA A 74 4.74 -4.06 -7.82
C ALA A 74 5.30 -3.66 -9.19
N ASP A 75 6.60 -3.40 -9.26
CA ASP A 75 7.33 -3.13 -10.49
C ASP A 75 8.02 -4.41 -10.95
N LEU A 76 7.85 -4.75 -12.23
CA LEU A 76 8.32 -6.01 -12.82
C LEU A 76 9.25 -5.73 -14.02
N ASP A 77 10.30 -6.54 -14.14
CA ASP A 77 11.21 -6.56 -15.30
C ASP A 77 10.79 -7.64 -16.31
N LEU A 78 10.05 -7.22 -17.35
CA LEU A 78 9.38 -8.10 -18.33
C LEU A 78 10.21 -8.33 -19.60
#